data_AF-X1M5S4-F1
#
_entry.id   AF-X1M5S4-F1
#
_cell.length_a   1.000
_cell.length_b   1.000
_cell.length_c   1.000
_cell.angle_alpha   90.00
_cell.angle_beta   90.00
_cell.angle_gamma   90.00
#
_symmetry.space_group_name_H-M   'P 1'
#
loop_
_entity.id
_entity.type
_entity.pdbx_description
1 polymer ?
#
loop_
_entity_poly.entity_id
_entity_poly.type
_entity_poly.pdbx_seq_one_letter_code
_entity_poly.pdbx_strand_id
1 'polypeptide(L)'
;MDQLLAGLENKPNVIIVDFHAEATSEKVAMGRYLDGRVSAVLGTHTHVGTIDADILPGGTAYVTDIGMVGPMNSVIGDNVSSVIERFLTQIPGRLSVGEGPVDFNAILVEVDEDTGKATDIKRIRTVV
;
A
#
# COMPACT_ATOMS: atom_id res chain seq x y z
N MET A 1 -17.37 1.20 0.47
CA MET A 1 -16.96 1.63 -0.89
C MET A 1 -18.13 2.00 -1.78
N ASP A 2 -19.12 1.13 -1.97
CA ASP A 2 -20.27 1.43 -2.85
C ASP A 2 -20.98 2.75 -2.54
N GLN A 3 -21.31 2.98 -1.26
CA GLN A 3 -21.95 4.23 -0.84
C GLN A 3 -21.07 5.46 -1.11
N LEU A 4 -19.76 5.35 -0.89
CA LEU A 4 -18.81 6.44 -1.18
C LEU A 4 -18.78 6.74 -2.67
N LEU A 5 -18.62 5.72 -3.51
CA LEU A 5 -18.58 5.88 -4.96
C LEU A 5 -19.91 6.39 -5.54
N ALA A 6 -21.04 5.99 -4.96
CA ALA A 6 -22.36 6.48 -5.35
C ALA A 6 -22.62 7.93 -4.90
N GLY A 7 -22.00 8.36 -3.80
CA GLY A 7 -22.13 9.70 -3.24
C GLY A 7 -21.20 10.75 -3.85
N LEU A 8 -20.32 10.38 -4.79
CA LEU A 8 -19.46 11.34 -5.49
C LEU A 8 -20.26 12.14 -6.52
N GLU A 9 -20.62 13.37 -6.17
CA GLU A 9 -21.14 14.35 -7.12
C GLU A 9 -20.03 14.75 -8.10
N ASN A 10 -20.34 14.83 -9.40
CA ASN A 10 -19.35 15.07 -10.47
C ASN A 10 -18.18 14.08 -10.42
N LYS A 11 -18.50 12.78 -10.50
CA LYS A 11 -17.55 11.67 -10.36
C LYS A 11 -16.25 11.94 -11.15
N PRO A 12 -15.10 12.11 -10.47
CA PRO A 12 -13.84 12.35 -11.16
C PRO A 12 -13.46 11.12 -11.97
N ASN A 13 -12.83 11.33 -13.12
CA ASN A 13 -12.37 10.22 -13.97
C ASN A 13 -11.30 9.40 -13.25
N VAL A 14 -10.42 10.06 -12.49
CA VAL A 14 -9.34 9.42 -11.74
C VAL A 14 -9.73 9.24 -10.29
N ILE A 15 -9.79 7.99 -9.83
CA ILE A 15 -10.09 7.63 -8.43
C ILE A 15 -9.01 6.70 -7.90
N ILE A 16 -8.36 7.10 -6.81
CA ILE A 16 -7.32 6.31 -6.14
C ILE A 16 -7.84 5.89 -4.77
N VAL A 17 -7.67 4.62 -4.43
CA VAL A 17 -8.03 4.05 -3.12
C VAL A 17 -6.76 3.56 -2.43
N ASP A 18 -6.40 4.20 -1.32
CA ASP A 18 -5.48 3.63 -0.34
C ASP A 18 -6.28 2.67 0.57
N PHE A 19 -5.93 1.38 0.54
CA PHE A 19 -6.60 0.37 1.35
C PHE A 19 -5.68 -0.14 2.47
N HIS A 20 -5.78 0.52 3.63
CA HIS A 20 -5.03 0.19 4.83
C HIS A 20 -5.62 -1.04 5.54
N ALA A 21 -4.99 -2.20 5.37
CA ALA A 21 -5.48 -3.47 5.89
C ALA A 21 -4.34 -4.48 6.13
N GLU A 22 -4.54 -5.42 7.06
CA GLU A 22 -3.55 -6.45 7.37
C GLU A 22 -3.68 -7.67 6.44
N ALA A 23 -4.89 -8.20 6.31
CA ALA A 23 -5.11 -9.45 5.60
C ALA A 23 -4.95 -9.29 4.09
N THR A 24 -4.02 -10.04 3.50
CA THR A 24 -3.80 -10.07 2.04
C THR A 24 -5.05 -10.51 1.29
N SER A 25 -5.85 -11.43 1.85
CA SER A 25 -7.12 -11.86 1.26
C SER A 25 -8.13 -10.72 1.14
N GLU A 26 -8.24 -9.85 2.15
CA GLU A 26 -9.13 -8.68 2.10
C GLU A 26 -8.63 -7.66 1.07
N LYS A 27 -7.32 -7.44 0.99
CA LYS A 27 -6.70 -6.53 0.01
C LYS A 27 -6.94 -7.00 -1.43
N VAL A 28 -6.70 -8.28 -1.72
CA VAL A 28 -6.95 -8.86 -3.04
C VAL A 28 -8.44 -8.83 -3.37
N ALA A 29 -9.31 -9.18 -2.41
CA ALA A 29 -10.76 -9.11 -2.60
C ALA A 29 -11.21 -7.68 -2.92
N MET A 30 -10.68 -6.67 -2.22
CA MET A 30 -10.99 -5.26 -2.49
C MET A 30 -10.54 -4.83 -3.88
N GLY A 31 -9.32 -5.20 -4.29
CA GLY A 31 -8.83 -4.93 -5.64
C GLY A 31 -9.75 -5.51 -6.72
N ARG A 32 -10.13 -6.79 -6.59
CA ARG A 32 -11.06 -7.44 -7.52
C ARG A 32 -12.47 -6.85 -7.50
N TYR A 33 -12.95 -6.42 -6.34
CA TYR A 33 -14.28 -5.85 -6.17
C TYR A 33 -14.41 -4.43 -6.75
N LEU A 34 -13.31 -3.68 -6.78
CA LEU A 34 -13.26 -2.32 -7.33
C LEU A 34 -12.70 -2.25 -8.75
N ASP A 35 -12.30 -3.38 -9.33
CA ASP A 35 -11.74 -3.44 -10.69
C ASP A 35 -12.69 -2.82 -11.72
N GLY A 36 -12.17 -1.91 -12.54
CA GLY A 36 -12.91 -1.12 -13.53
C GLY A 36 -13.81 -0.02 -12.95
N ARG A 37 -13.87 0.14 -11.63
CA ARG A 37 -14.67 1.19 -10.96
C ARG A 37 -13.83 2.36 -10.47
N VAL A 38 -12.52 2.13 -10.29
CA VAL A 38 -11.52 3.10 -9.82
C VAL A 38 -10.22 2.93 -10.62
N SER A 39 -9.36 3.94 -10.61
CA SER A 39 -8.09 3.92 -11.35
C SER A 39 -7.03 3.08 -10.64
N ALA A 40 -6.99 3.13 -9.31
CA ALA A 40 -6.03 2.36 -8.52
C ALA A 40 -6.57 1.93 -7.16
N VAL A 41 -6.18 0.73 -6.72
CA VAL A 41 -6.31 0.25 -5.33
C VAL A 41 -4.92 -0.14 -4.84
N LEU A 42 -4.38 0.66 -3.91
CA LEU A 42 -3.02 0.52 -3.41
C LEU A 42 -3.09 0.16 -1.93
N GLY A 43 -2.63 -1.04 -1.56
CA GLY A 43 -2.63 -1.45 -0.17
C GLY A 43 -1.51 -0.81 0.65
N THR A 44 -1.76 -0.61 1.94
CA THR A 44 -0.79 -0.16 2.95
C THR A 44 -1.01 -0.94 4.26
N HIS A 45 -0.19 -0.68 5.30
CA HIS A 45 -0.22 -1.21 6.69
C HIS A 45 0.92 -2.16 7.03
N THR A 46 1.27 -3.13 6.18
CA THR A 46 2.19 -4.21 6.60
C THR A 46 3.65 -3.80 6.62
N HIS A 47 3.95 -2.61 6.08
CA HIS A 47 5.29 -2.02 5.92
C HIS A 47 6.25 -2.81 5.02
N VAL A 48 5.81 -3.94 4.45
CA VAL A 48 6.60 -4.78 3.55
C VAL A 48 5.98 -4.72 2.16
N GLY A 49 6.70 -4.10 1.23
CA GLY A 49 6.24 -3.95 -0.14
C GLY A 49 6.12 -5.30 -0.88
N THR A 50 4.98 -5.54 -1.51
CA THR A 50 4.73 -6.76 -2.29
C THR A 50 5.16 -6.60 -3.76
N ILE A 51 5.41 -7.73 -4.43
CA ILE A 51 5.89 -7.80 -5.82
C ILE A 51 4.76 -7.99 -6.86
N ASP A 52 3.50 -7.84 -6.43
CA ASP A 52 2.29 -8.13 -7.21
C ASP A 52 1.64 -6.88 -7.80
N ALA A 53 2.45 -5.85 -8.08
CA ALA A 53 2.00 -4.66 -8.78
C ALA A 53 1.56 -5.03 -10.21
N ASP A 54 0.28 -4.84 -10.52
CA ASP A 54 -0.29 -5.24 -11.81
C ASP A 54 -1.52 -4.39 -12.17
N ILE A 55 -1.92 -4.39 -13.43
CA ILE A 55 -3.17 -3.79 -13.90
C ILE A 55 -4.20 -4.91 -14.05
N LEU A 56 -5.29 -4.81 -13.30
CA LEU A 56 -6.37 -5.78 -13.31
C LEU A 56 -7.18 -5.72 -14.62
N PRO A 57 -7.92 -6.77 -15.00
CA PRO A 57 -8.63 -6.85 -16.29
C PRO A 57 -9.59 -5.68 -16.60
N GLY A 58 -10.18 -5.06 -15.57
CA GLY A 58 -11.04 -3.87 -15.72
C GLY A 58 -10.28 -2.56 -15.93
N GLY A 59 -8.95 -2.56 -15.82
CA GLY A 59 -8.08 -1.39 -15.99
C GLY A 59 -7.71 -0.69 -14.67
N THR A 60 -7.91 -1.33 -13.52
CA THR A 60 -7.51 -0.78 -12.22
C THR A 60 -6.08 -1.22 -11.87
N ALA A 61 -5.20 -0.26 -11.59
CA ALA A 61 -3.88 -0.54 -11.02
C ALA A 61 -4.00 -1.10 -9.60
N TYR A 62 -3.24 -2.13 -9.27
CA TYR A 62 -3.33 -2.82 -8.00
C TYR A 62 -1.95 -3.18 -7.43
N VAL A 63 -1.80 -3.07 -6.11
CA VAL A 63 -0.72 -3.72 -5.35
C VAL A 63 -1.23 -4.09 -3.96
N THR A 64 -0.81 -5.24 -3.42
CA THR A 64 -1.25 -5.67 -2.08
C THR A 64 -0.65 -4.81 -0.96
N ASP A 65 0.61 -4.41 -1.05
CA ASP A 65 1.19 -3.40 -0.14
C ASP A 65 2.28 -2.58 -0.82
N ILE A 66 2.20 -1.25 -0.71
CA ILE A 66 3.25 -0.34 -1.19
C ILE A 66 4.54 -0.56 -0.39
N GLY A 67 4.46 -0.93 0.88
CA GLY A 67 5.59 -0.94 1.81
C GLY A 67 5.72 0.37 2.58
N MET A 68 6.84 0.52 3.29
CA MET A 68 7.12 1.66 4.16
C MET A 68 8.15 2.62 3.54
N VAL A 69 8.06 3.90 3.91
CA VAL A 69 9.20 4.83 3.87
C VAL A 69 9.72 5.00 5.29
N GLY A 70 10.86 4.38 5.61
CA GLY A 70 11.35 4.35 6.99
C GLY A 70 12.67 3.60 7.17
N PRO A 71 13.13 3.44 8.42
CA PRO A 71 14.43 2.86 8.72
C PRO A 71 14.56 1.45 8.14
N MET A 72 15.56 1.22 7.30
CA MET A 72 15.77 -0.06 6.61
C MET A 72 16.19 -1.16 7.59
N ASN A 73 17.05 -0.83 8.55
CA ASN A 73 17.59 -1.76 9.54
C ASN A 73 16.72 -1.77 10.81
N SER A 74 15.44 -2.09 10.63
CA SER A 74 14.42 -2.06 11.69
C SER A 74 13.48 -3.26 11.60
N VAL A 75 12.65 -3.46 12.62
CA VAL A 75 11.51 -4.37 12.54
C VAL A 75 10.26 -3.52 12.32
N ILE A 76 9.78 -3.45 11.08
CA ILE A 76 8.54 -2.72 10.73
C ILE A 76 8.64 -1.23 11.10
N GLY A 77 9.84 -0.65 11.12
CA GLY A 77 10.11 0.74 11.49
C GLY A 77 10.62 0.95 12.91
N ASP A 78 10.55 -0.07 13.77
CA ASP A 78 10.98 0.01 15.17
C ASP A 78 12.39 -0.56 15.41
N ASN A 79 13.01 -0.12 16.50
CA ASN A 79 14.30 -0.59 16.97
C ASN A 79 14.29 -2.12 17.14
N VAL A 80 15.26 -2.77 16.50
CA VAL A 80 15.36 -4.23 16.43
C VAL A 80 15.42 -4.87 17.82
N SER A 81 16.27 -4.34 18.71
CA SER A 81 16.46 -4.91 20.04
C SER A 81 15.19 -4.81 20.89
N SER A 82 14.51 -3.66 20.87
CA SER A 82 13.27 -3.46 21.62
C SER A 82 12.14 -4.40 21.19
N VAL A 83 12.01 -4.64 19.88
CA VAL A 83 10.98 -5.55 19.35
C VAL A 83 11.32 -7.01 19.70
N ILE A 84 12.58 -7.42 19.54
CA ILE A 84 13.03 -8.78 19.89
C ILE A 84 12.83 -9.06 21.38
N GLU A 85 13.22 -8.14 22.25
CA GLU A 85 13.05 -8.27 23.70
C GLU A 85 11.57 -8.46 24.07
N ARG A 86 10.68 -7.66 23.46
CA ARG A 86 9.23 -7.78 23.67
C ARG A 86 8.70 -9.15 23.23
N PHE A 87 9.14 -9.68 22.09
CA PHE A 87 8.72 -11.01 21.64
C PHE A 87 9.21 -12.13 22.55
N LEU A 88 10.46 -12.07 23.02
CA LEU A 88 11.06 -13.10 23.87
C LEU A 88 10.49 -13.11 25.29
N THR A 89 10.27 -11.93 25.86
CA THR A 89 9.86 -11.78 27.26
C THR A 89 8.34 -11.74 27.42
N GLN A 90 7.60 -11.38 26.36
CA GLN A 90 6.18 -11.03 26.40
C GLN A 90 5.85 -9.87 27.35
N ILE A 91 6.86 -9.13 27.82
CA ILE A 91 6.70 -7.97 28.68
C ILE A 91 6.49 -6.74 27.79
N PRO A 92 5.45 -5.93 28.02
CA PRO A 92 5.28 -4.66 27.32
C PRO A 92 6.46 -3.71 27.60
N GLY A 93 7.13 -3.29 26.54
CA GLY A 93 8.17 -2.27 26.57
C GLY A 93 7.87 -1.15 25.56
N ARG A 94 8.48 0.02 25.76
CA ARG A 94 8.40 1.11 24.79
C ARG A 94 9.15 0.70 23.53
N LEU A 95 8.48 0.78 22.38
CA LEU A 95 9.12 0.68 21.07
C LEU A 95 9.59 2.07 20.64
N SER A 96 10.85 2.19 20.26
CA SER A 96 11.43 3.40 19.68
C SER A 96 11.65 3.20 18.19
N VAL A 97 11.59 4.27 17.41
CA VAL A 97 11.84 4.24 15.97
C VAL A 97 13.26 3.71 15.69
N GLY A 98 13.41 2.91 14.64
CA GLY A 98 14.71 2.45 14.16
C GLY A 98 15.59 3.60 13.67
N GLU A 99 16.90 3.37 13.61
CA GLU A 99 17.87 4.35 13.11
C GLU A 99 18.58 3.83 11.85
N GLY A 100 19.32 4.72 11.18
CA GLY A 100 20.13 4.39 10.01
C GLY A 100 19.47 4.77 8.67
N PRO A 101 19.91 4.14 7.56
CA PRO A 101 19.41 4.44 6.23
C PRO A 101 17.90 4.24 6.12
N VAL A 102 17.25 5.02 5.28
CA VAL A 102 15.81 4.94 5.02
C VAL A 102 15.58 4.17 3.72
N ASP A 103 14.75 3.12 3.78
CA ASP A 103 14.20 2.49 2.57
C ASP A 103 12.99 3.31 2.13
N PHE A 104 13.04 3.89 0.93
CA PHE A 104 11.96 4.63 0.32
C PHE A 104 11.22 3.72 -0.65
N ASN A 105 9.98 3.36 -0.32
CA ASN A 105 9.08 2.60 -1.19
C ASN A 105 7.93 3.47 -1.70
N ALA A 106 7.66 3.39 -2.99
CA ALA A 106 6.52 4.04 -3.64
C ALA A 106 6.01 3.25 -4.85
N ILE A 107 4.81 3.57 -5.31
CA ILE A 107 4.24 3.10 -6.57
C ILE A 107 3.95 4.31 -7.46
N LEU A 108 4.44 4.27 -8.69
CA LEU A 108 4.08 5.18 -9.76
C LEU A 108 2.97 4.54 -10.59
N VAL A 109 1.82 5.21 -10.70
CA VAL A 109 0.71 4.79 -11.55
C VAL A 109 0.52 5.83 -12.65
N GLU A 110 0.48 5.39 -13.90
CA GLU A 110 0.07 6.22 -15.03
C GLU A 110 -1.41 5.94 -15.33
N VAL A 111 -2.21 6.99 -15.52
CA VAL A 111 -3.66 6.90 -15.72
C VAL A 111 -4.05 7.73 -16.93
N ASP A 112 -4.87 7.15 -17.80
CA ASP A 112 -5.53 7.85 -18.90
C ASP A 112 -6.65 8.73 -18.34
N GLU A 113 -6.56 10.05 -18.52
CA GLU A 113 -7.47 11.02 -17.92
C GLU A 113 -8.89 10.99 -18.50
N ASP A 114 -9.04 10.53 -19.74
CA ASP A 114 -10.34 10.46 -20.43
C ASP A 114 -11.14 9.24 -19.96
N THR A 115 -10.46 8.10 -19.81
CA THR A 115 -11.08 6.82 -19.45
C THR A 115 -11.01 6.50 -17.96
N GLY A 116 -10.11 7.15 -17.22
CA GLY A 116 -9.84 6.86 -15.81
C GLY A 116 -9.10 5.54 -15.56
N LYS A 117 -8.66 4.84 -16.61
CA LYS A 117 -7.98 3.53 -16.51
C LYS A 117 -6.48 3.70 -16.32
N ALA A 118 -5.90 2.84 -15.50
CA ALA A 118 -4.45 2.77 -15.40
C ALA A 118 -3.85 2.22 -16.70
N THR A 119 -2.79 2.85 -17.18
CA THR A 119 -2.02 2.45 -18.36
C THR A 119 -0.69 1.81 -17.97
N ASP A 120 -0.16 2.13 -16.80
CA ASP A 120 1.07 1.54 -16.27
C ASP A 120 1.12 1.58 -14.73
N ILE A 121 1.88 0.66 -14.15
CA ILE A 121 2.18 0.60 -12.72
C ILE A 121 3.63 0.17 -12.49
N LYS A 122 4.41 1.00 -11.79
CA LYS A 122 5.84 0.76 -11.52
C LYS A 122 6.15 0.94 -10.05
N ARG A 123 6.87 -0.03 -9.48
CA ARG A 123 7.44 0.11 -8.14
C ARG A 123 8.71 0.96 -8.18
N ILE A 124 8.80 1.90 -7.25
CA ILE A 124 10.00 2.69 -6.98
C ILE A 124 10.51 2.26 -5.61
N ARG A 125 11.78 1.84 -5.56
CA ARG A 125 12.48 1.52 -4.32
C ARG A 125 13.88 2.11 -4.34
N THR A 126 14.26 2.85 -3.32
CA THR A 126 15.61 3.42 -3.18
C THR A 126 16.01 3.51 -1.72
N VAL A 127 17.32 3.45 -1.46
CA VAL A 127 17.86 3.68 -0.11
C VAL A 127 18.38 5.12 -0.07
N VAL A 128 17.93 5.88 0.93
CA VAL A 128 18.25 7.29 1.17
C VAL A 128 18.89 7.52 2.54
#